data_AF-A5B4M5-F1
#
_entry.id   AF-A5B4M5-F1
#
_cell.length_a   1.000
_cell.length_b   1.000
_cell.length_c   1.000
_cell.angle_alpha   90.00
_cell.angle_beta   90.00
_cell.angle_gamma   90.00
#
_symmetry.space_group_name_H-M   'P 1'
#
loop_
_entity.id
_entity.type
_entity.pdbx_description
1 polymer ?
#
loop_
_entity_poly.entity_id
_entity_poly.type
_entity_poly.pdbx_seq_one_letter_code
_entity_poly.pdbx_strand_id
1 'polypeptide(L)'
;MQDQLLNPRSAYEVHCRNLALKIDGTEPAKHYTCSKMFCSTKAQKMEGFRLASMVKNSVCSCRRAMDKEVFLEYQENVTDGDGVFMKGTRRFTITDNLHITPSSVSHSLAMFQKLRLESGNGIEALTVTVDEEEVLLKLSA
;
A
#
# COMPACT_ATOMS: atom_id res chain seq x y z
N MET A 1 -16.91 -11.04 -12.88
CA MET A 1 -16.83 -9.60 -12.50
C MET A 1 -17.19 -9.41 -11.02
N GLN A 2 -18.13 -10.18 -10.46
CA GLN A 2 -18.51 -10.12 -9.03
C GLN A 2 -17.33 -10.29 -8.06
N ASP A 3 -16.40 -11.23 -8.29
CA ASP A 3 -15.26 -11.44 -7.37
C ASP A 3 -14.31 -10.24 -7.23
N GLN A 4 -14.19 -9.39 -8.25
CA GLN A 4 -13.32 -8.20 -8.18
C GLN A 4 -13.99 -6.98 -7.51
N LEU A 5 -15.32 -6.98 -7.39
CA LEU A 5 -16.02 -5.97 -6.60
C LEU A 5 -15.97 -6.29 -5.10
N LEU A 6 -15.87 -7.58 -4.76
CA LEU A 6 -15.77 -8.05 -3.38
C LEU A 6 -14.36 -7.87 -2.79
N ASN A 7 -13.35 -7.68 -3.63
CA ASN A 7 -11.98 -7.44 -3.20
C ASN A 7 -11.30 -6.34 -4.04
N PRO A 8 -11.65 -5.06 -3.80
CA PRO A 8 -11.05 -3.95 -4.53
C PRO A 8 -9.56 -3.86 -4.23
N ARG A 9 -8.77 -3.61 -5.27
CA ARG A 9 -7.32 -3.51 -5.18
C ARG A 9 -6.91 -2.16 -4.56
N SER A 10 -5.99 -2.20 -3.61
CA SER A 10 -5.43 -0.98 -3.02
C SER A 10 -4.63 -0.20 -4.06
N ALA A 11 -4.78 1.12 -4.09
CA ALA A 11 -3.91 2.00 -4.89
C ALA A 11 -2.43 1.90 -4.50
N TYR A 12 -2.14 1.36 -3.31
CA TYR A 12 -0.80 1.18 -2.76
C TYR A 12 -0.25 -0.24 -2.93
N GLU A 13 -0.95 -1.13 -3.63
CA GLU A 13 -0.57 -2.55 -3.77
C GLU A 13 0.88 -2.72 -4.26
N VAL A 14 1.30 -1.90 -5.22
CA VAL A 14 2.66 -1.93 -5.77
C VAL A 14 3.71 -1.71 -4.68
N HIS A 15 3.44 -0.78 -3.76
CA HIS A 15 4.34 -0.49 -2.65
C HIS A 15 4.25 -1.58 -1.57
N CYS A 16 3.08 -2.18 -1.35
CA CYS A 16 2.90 -3.26 -0.38
C CYS A 16 3.53 -4.59 -0.82
N ARG A 17 3.78 -4.79 -2.12
CA ARG A 17 4.33 -6.03 -2.69
C ARG A 17 5.66 -6.46 -2.05
N ASN A 18 6.48 -5.49 -1.68
CA ASN A 18 7.83 -5.70 -1.13
C ASN A 18 7.89 -5.66 0.40
N LEU A 19 6.75 -5.51 1.08
CA LEU A 19 6.73 -5.59 2.54
C LEU A 19 7.08 -7.03 2.97
N ALA A 20 7.99 -7.13 3.96
CA ALA A 20 8.35 -8.42 4.55
C ALA A 20 7.14 -9.14 5.16
N LEU A 21 6.20 -8.36 5.71
CA LEU A 21 4.96 -8.83 6.28
C LEU A 21 3.78 -8.51 5.35
N LYS A 22 3.12 -9.54 4.81
CA LYS A 22 1.92 -9.40 3.98
C LYS A 22 0.66 -9.57 4.84
N ILE A 23 0.11 -8.45 5.28
CA ILE A 23 -1.06 -8.42 6.19
C ILE A 23 -2.38 -8.53 5.41
N ASP A 24 -2.42 -8.10 4.16
CA ASP A 24 -3.64 -7.94 3.37
C ASP A 24 -4.11 -9.22 2.66
N GLY A 25 -3.42 -10.36 2.86
CA GLY A 25 -3.77 -11.67 2.29
C GLY A 25 -3.92 -11.67 0.76
N THR A 26 -3.49 -10.60 0.08
CA THR A 26 -3.88 -10.32 -1.30
C THR A 26 -2.85 -10.91 -2.25
N GLU A 27 -3.30 -11.78 -3.16
CA GLU A 27 -2.42 -12.27 -4.23
C GLU A 27 -1.94 -11.10 -5.10
N PRO A 28 -0.70 -11.12 -5.62
CA PRO A 28 -0.20 -10.10 -6.54
C PRO A 28 -1.15 -9.85 -7.71
N ALA A 29 -1.30 -8.59 -8.14
CA ALA A 29 -2.18 -8.24 -9.23
C ALA A 29 -1.70 -8.85 -10.54
N LYS A 30 -2.55 -9.72 -11.08
CA LYS A 30 -2.43 -10.23 -12.43
C LYS A 30 -2.92 -9.15 -13.38
N HIS A 31 -2.09 -8.81 -14.36
CA HIS A 31 -2.43 -7.87 -15.41
C HIS A 31 -2.58 -8.63 -16.72
N TYR A 32 -3.55 -8.23 -17.54
CA TYR A 32 -3.88 -8.89 -18.79
C TYR A 32 -3.79 -7.88 -19.94
N THR A 33 -3.13 -8.29 -21.02
CA THR A 33 -2.96 -7.48 -22.24
C THR A 33 -3.60 -8.16 -23.42
N CYS A 34 -3.83 -7.40 -24.48
CA CYS A 34 -4.24 -7.99 -25.75
C CYS A 34 -3.07 -8.77 -26.38
N SER A 35 -3.36 -9.95 -26.91
CA SER A 35 -2.40 -10.78 -27.65
C SER A 35 -1.83 -10.10 -28.90
N LYS A 36 -2.57 -9.13 -29.49
CA LYS A 36 -2.13 -8.38 -30.66
C LYS A 36 -1.12 -7.29 -30.26
N MET A 37 0.13 -7.47 -30.67
CA MET A 37 1.28 -6.61 -30.37
C MET A 37 1.07 -5.14 -30.80
N PHE A 38 0.41 -4.92 -31.94
CA PHE A 38 0.10 -3.59 -32.47
C PHE A 38 -1.42 -3.36 -32.45
N CYS A 39 -1.96 -3.19 -31.24
CA CYS A 39 -3.34 -2.81 -31.05
C CYS A 39 -3.44 -1.28 -31.00
N SER A 40 -3.40 -0.63 -32.16
CA SER A 40 -3.49 0.82 -32.28
C SER A 40 -4.87 1.28 -31.81
N THR A 41 -4.95 1.93 -30.65
CA THR A 41 -6.02 2.92 -30.48
C THR A 41 -5.80 3.98 -31.54
N LYS A 42 -6.85 4.39 -32.25
CA LYS A 42 -6.78 5.51 -33.23
C LYS A 42 -6.29 6.83 -32.61
N ALA A 43 -6.02 6.86 -31.30
CA ALA A 43 -5.72 8.04 -30.51
C ALA A 43 -4.24 8.23 -30.11
N GLN A 44 -3.33 7.28 -30.37
CA GLN A 44 -1.94 7.44 -29.93
C GLN A 44 -0.94 7.10 -31.03
N LYS A 45 -0.37 8.15 -31.64
CA LYS A 45 0.90 8.12 -32.40
C LYS A 45 2.09 7.90 -31.45
N MET A 46 2.03 6.88 -30.60
CA MET A 46 3.13 6.46 -29.74
C MET A 46 3.30 4.96 -29.96
N GLU A 47 4.28 4.60 -30.78
CA GLU A 47 4.60 3.21 -31.02
C GLU A 47 4.97 2.53 -29.69
N GLY A 48 4.29 1.43 -29.35
CA GLY A 48 4.76 0.49 -28.33
C GLY A 48 3.95 0.37 -27.03
N PHE A 49 2.92 1.19 -26.77
CA PHE A 49 2.18 1.06 -25.50
C PHE A 49 1.03 0.03 -25.58
N ARG A 50 1.12 -1.08 -24.82
CA ARG A 50 0.01 -2.03 -24.64
C ARG A 50 -0.83 -1.62 -23.44
N LEU A 51 -2.12 -1.40 -23.64
CA LEU A 51 -3.06 -1.26 -22.53
C LEU A 51 -3.12 -2.59 -21.76
N ALA A 52 -3.01 -2.50 -20.43
CA ALA A 52 -3.18 -3.60 -19.51
C ALA A 52 -4.46 -3.40 -18.68
N SER A 53 -5.10 -4.50 -18.31
CA SER A 53 -6.28 -4.54 -17.47
C SER A 53 -6.05 -5.50 -16.31
N MET A 54 -6.59 -5.19 -15.13
CA MET A 54 -6.57 -6.08 -13.97
C MET A 54 -7.69 -7.13 -14.00
N VAL A 55 -8.59 -7.03 -15.00
CA VAL A 55 -9.72 -7.95 -15.20
C VAL A 55 -9.42 -8.84 -16.41
N LYS A 56 -9.32 -10.15 -16.17
CA LYS A 56 -9.17 -11.14 -17.25
C LYS A 56 -10.33 -11.03 -18.24
N ASN A 57 -10.00 -11.10 -19.53
CA ASN A 57 -10.94 -11.03 -20.65
C ASN A 57 -11.68 -9.69 -20.81
N SER A 58 -11.18 -8.60 -20.21
CA SER A 58 -11.71 -7.27 -20.53
C SER A 58 -11.57 -6.98 -22.03
N VAL A 59 -12.54 -6.24 -22.58
CA VAL A 59 -12.61 -5.97 -24.01
C VAL A 59 -11.59 -4.89 -24.39
N CYS A 60 -10.65 -5.23 -25.26
CA CYS A 60 -9.68 -4.29 -25.82
C CYS A 60 -10.35 -3.37 -26.85
N SER A 61 -9.71 -2.24 -27.17
CA SER A 61 -10.15 -1.31 -28.23
C SER A 61 -10.28 -1.98 -29.61
N CYS A 62 -9.52 -3.05 -29.89
CA CYS A 62 -9.69 -3.88 -31.09
C CYS A 62 -10.83 -4.90 -31.00
N ARG A 63 -11.64 -4.85 -29.93
CA ARG A 63 -12.76 -5.76 -29.62
C ARG A 63 -12.38 -7.20 -29.29
N ARG A 64 -11.10 -7.49 -29.07
CA ARG A 64 -10.62 -8.81 -28.59
C ARG A 64 -10.49 -8.82 -27.07
N ALA A 65 -10.54 -10.01 -26.48
CA ALA A 65 -10.27 -10.19 -25.06
C ALA A 65 -8.81 -9.85 -24.71
N MET A 66 -8.60 -9.23 -23.56
CA MET A 66 -7.30 -9.14 -22.89
C MET A 66 -7.13 -10.37 -22.00
N ASP A 67 -6.52 -11.41 -22.55
CA ASP A 67 -6.37 -12.73 -21.93
C ASP A 67 -4.91 -13.10 -21.62
N LYS A 68 -3.95 -12.36 -22.19
CA LYS A 68 -2.53 -12.60 -21.99
C LYS A 68 -2.05 -11.99 -20.68
N GLU A 69 -1.77 -12.83 -19.70
CA GLU A 69 -1.18 -12.42 -18.43
C GLU A 69 0.23 -11.82 -18.65
N VAL A 70 0.49 -10.71 -17.98
CA VAL A 70 1.79 -10.03 -17.95
C VAL A 70 2.11 -9.65 -16.51
N PHE A 71 3.39 -9.74 -16.19
CA PHE A 71 3.93 -9.20 -14.95
C PHE A 71 4.41 -7.78 -15.24
N LEU A 72 3.76 -6.79 -14.62
CA LEU A 72 4.28 -5.43 -14.60
C LEU A 72 5.35 -5.37 -13.50
N GLU A 73 6.61 -5.37 -13.93
CA GLU A 73 7.72 -4.97 -13.08
C GLU A 73 7.62 -3.47 -12.85
N TYR A 74 7.36 -3.10 -11.60
CA TYR A 74 7.45 -1.71 -11.19
C TYR A 74 8.93 -1.42 -10.97
N GLN A 75 9.52 -0.59 -11.83
CA GLN A 75 10.75 0.08 -11.49
C GLN A 75 10.40 1.23 -10.56
N GLU A 76 10.64 1.02 -9.27
CA GLU A 76 10.67 2.12 -8.32
C GLU A 76 11.80 3.05 -8.80
N ASN A 77 11.42 4.24 -9.29
CA ASN A 77 12.38 5.34 -9.37
C ASN A 77 12.72 5.66 -7.93
N VAL A 78 13.66 4.91 -7.34
CA VAL A 78 14.24 5.18 -6.03
C VAL A 78 15.01 6.48 -6.21
N THR A 79 14.30 7.60 -6.21
CA THR A 79 14.89 8.86 -5.77
C THR A 79 15.25 8.60 -4.33
N ASP A 80 16.55 8.40 -4.10
CA ASP A 80 17.16 8.16 -2.81
C ASP A 80 16.68 9.21 -1.79
N GLY A 81 15.56 8.95 -1.08
CA GLY A 81 14.92 10.03 -0.33
C GLY A 81 13.53 9.76 0.22
N ASP A 82 12.62 9.32 -0.63
CA ASP A 82 11.19 9.40 -0.29
C ASP A 82 10.49 8.07 -0.64
N GLY A 83 10.79 7.03 0.14
CA GLY A 83 9.93 5.85 0.15
C GLY A 83 8.54 6.20 0.69
N VAL A 84 7.50 5.66 0.07
CA VAL A 84 6.07 5.90 0.44
C VAL A 84 5.77 5.46 1.88
N PHE A 85 6.57 4.54 2.43
CA PHE A 85 6.39 3.96 3.77
C PHE A 85 7.41 4.38 4.81
N MET A 86 8.06 5.55 4.62
CA MET A 86 9.00 6.24 5.54
C MET A 86 10.49 6.09 5.17
N LYS A 87 11.20 7.23 5.08
CA LYS A 87 12.67 7.31 5.21
C LYS A 87 13.03 7.98 6.54
N GLY A 88 13.90 7.32 7.31
CA GLY A 88 14.52 7.83 8.54
C GLY A 88 13.83 7.42 9.86
N THR A 89 14.55 7.61 10.98
CA THR A 89 14.08 7.32 12.34
C THR A 89 12.99 8.31 12.76
N ARG A 90 11.75 8.06 12.37
CA ARG A 90 10.60 8.88 12.78
C ARG A 90 9.82 8.16 13.86
N ARG A 91 9.69 8.81 15.02
CA ARG A 91 8.84 8.34 16.12
C ARG A 91 7.39 8.69 15.81
N PHE A 92 6.47 7.78 16.12
CA PHE A 92 5.04 7.99 16.00
C PHE A 92 4.35 7.68 17.33
N THR A 93 3.12 8.14 17.45
CA THR A 93 2.24 7.85 18.56
C THR A 93 0.99 7.17 18.02
N ILE A 94 0.67 6.00 18.59
CA ILE A 94 -0.53 5.23 18.29
C ILE A 94 -1.41 5.30 19.52
N THR A 95 -2.65 5.73 19.36
CA THR A 95 -3.66 5.76 20.42
C THR A 95 -4.46 4.45 20.45
N ASP A 96 -5.23 4.24 21.52
CA ASP A 96 -6.14 3.11 21.72
C ASP A 96 -7.16 2.93 20.58
N ASN A 97 -7.61 4.03 19.96
CA ASN A 97 -8.44 4.01 18.75
C ASN A 97 -7.66 3.84 17.43
N LEU A 98 -6.41 3.38 17.50
CA LEU A 98 -5.50 3.08 16.38
C LEU A 98 -5.16 4.28 15.49
N HIS A 99 -5.37 5.51 15.97
CA HIS A 99 -5.00 6.70 15.24
C HIS A 99 -3.48 6.93 15.34
N ILE A 100 -2.81 7.02 14.19
CA ILE A 100 -1.35 7.18 14.09
C ILE A 100 -1.03 8.65 13.84
N THR A 101 -0.17 9.24 14.67
CA THR A 101 0.33 10.61 14.50
C THR A 101 1.85 10.69 14.58
N PRO A 102 2.50 11.64 13.90
CA PRO A 102 3.91 11.93 14.13
C PRO A 102 4.16 12.31 15.60
N SER A 103 5.13 11.67 16.23
CA SER A 103 5.48 11.96 17.62
C SER A 103 6.03 13.38 17.72
N SER A 104 5.34 14.23 18.46
CA SER A 104 5.74 15.60 18.73
C SER A 104 5.16 16.04 20.06
N VAL A 105 5.86 16.93 20.76
CA VAL A 105 5.42 17.45 22.07
C VAL A 105 4.05 18.13 21.96
N SER A 106 3.81 18.85 20.85
CA SER A 106 2.53 19.50 20.57
C SER A 106 1.38 18.50 20.42
N HIS A 107 1.58 17.39 19.69
CA HIS A 107 0.57 16.34 19.59
C HIS A 107 0.32 15.68 20.95
N SER A 108 1.37 15.34 21.71
CA SER A 108 1.23 14.74 23.04
C SER A 108 0.44 15.65 23.99
N LEU A 109 0.74 16.95 24.01
CA LEU A 109 0.02 17.91 24.85
C LEU A 109 -1.46 18.04 24.46
N ALA A 110 -1.75 18.12 23.17
CA ALA A 110 -3.13 18.16 22.66
C ALA A 110 -3.92 16.89 23.03
N MET A 111 -3.27 15.72 23.03
CA MET A 111 -3.89 14.49 23.50
C MET A 111 -4.17 14.51 24.99
N PHE A 112 -3.22 14.95 25.83
CA PHE A 112 -3.44 15.06 27.28
C PHE A 112 -4.60 16.00 27.61
N GLN A 113 -4.72 17.13 26.90
CA GLN A 113 -5.85 18.04 27.03
C GLN A 113 -7.18 17.38 26.67
N LYS A 114 -7.25 16.66 25.54
CA LYS A 114 -8.45 15.90 25.14
C LYS A 114 -8.87 14.86 26.17
N LEU A 115 -7.89 14.22 26.82
CA LEU A 115 -8.11 13.23 27.87
C LEU A 115 -8.36 13.86 29.25
N ARG A 116 -8.42 15.19 29.36
CA ARG A 116 -8.59 15.95 30.62
C ARG A 116 -7.52 15.63 31.67
N LEU A 117 -6.31 15.31 31.21
CA LEU A 117 -5.14 15.08 32.04
C LEU A 117 -4.46 16.43 32.29
N GLU A 118 -4.98 17.20 33.25
CA GLU A 118 -4.59 18.59 33.48
C GLU A 118 -3.21 18.77 34.15
N SER A 119 -2.72 17.76 34.89
CA SER A 119 -1.49 17.89 35.69
C SER A 119 -0.46 16.77 35.47
N GLY A 120 -0.71 15.83 34.56
CA GLY A 120 0.15 14.65 34.35
C GLY A 120 0.22 13.69 35.55
N ASN A 121 -0.36 14.04 36.71
CA ASN A 121 -0.47 13.18 37.87
C ASN A 121 -1.31 11.95 37.51
N GLY A 122 -0.74 10.76 37.69
CA GLY A 122 -1.38 9.48 37.37
C GLY A 122 -0.99 8.89 36.00
N ILE A 123 -0.05 9.50 35.28
CA ILE A 123 0.54 8.91 34.06
C ILE A 123 1.77 8.11 34.45
N GLU A 124 1.76 6.81 34.14
CA GLU A 124 2.94 5.94 34.23
C GLU A 124 3.47 5.66 32.82
N ALA A 125 4.79 5.80 32.65
CA ALA A 125 5.46 5.50 31.39
C ALA A 125 6.09 4.11 31.45
N LEU A 126 5.59 3.19 30.62
CA LEU A 126 6.19 1.88 30.43
C LEU A 126 6.97 1.86 29.11
N THR A 127 8.28 1.64 29.20
CA THR A 127 9.13 1.45 28.03
C THR A 127 9.24 -0.05 27.74
N VAL A 128 8.78 -0.46 26.56
CA VAL A 128 8.91 -1.83 26.06
C VAL A 128 9.82 -1.79 24.84
N THR A 129 10.86 -2.63 24.84
CA THR A 129 11.69 -2.88 23.67
C THR A 129 11.14 -4.11 22.98
N VAL A 130 10.87 -4.00 21.69
CA VAL A 130 10.36 -5.11 20.87
C VAL A 130 11.32 -5.27 19.70
N ASP A 131 11.83 -6.48 19.50
CA ASP A 131 12.68 -6.81 18.35
C ASP A 131 11.85 -7.28 17.14
N GLU A 132 12.52 -7.45 16.00
CA GLU A 132 11.86 -7.87 14.75
C GLU A 132 11.17 -9.23 14.89
N GLU A 133 11.80 -10.19 15.57
CA GLU A 133 11.26 -11.55 15.72
C GLU A 133 9.99 -11.53 16.57
N GLU A 134 9.98 -10.78 17.67
CA GLU A 134 8.82 -10.60 18.53
C GLU A 134 7.66 -9.91 17.78
N VAL A 135 7.93 -8.88 16.98
CA VAL A 135 6.92 -8.22 16.15
C VAL A 135 6.29 -9.21 15.16
N LEU A 136 7.12 -9.94 14.41
CA LEU A 136 6.63 -10.89 13.41
C LEU A 136 5.83 -12.03 14.04
N LEU A 137 6.26 -12.52 15.21
CA LEU A 137 5.54 -13.56 15.95
C LEU A 137 4.18 -13.07 16.46
N LYS A 138 4.08 -11.81 16.90
CA LYS A 138 2.80 -11.23 17.37
C LYS A 138 1.83 -10.90 16.24
N LEU A 139 2.34 -10.61 15.04
CA LEU A 139 1.53 -10.29 13.86
C LEU A 139 1.14 -11.50 13.02
N SER A 140 1.68 -12.70 13.31
CA SER A 140 1.39 -13.95 12.58
C SER A 140 0.37 -14.87 13.28
N ALA A 141 -0.15 -14.46 14.45
CA ALA A 141 -1.17 -15.18 15.21
C ALA A 141 -2.59 -14.65 14.92
#